data_AF-A6LX22-F1
#
_entry.id   AF-A6LX22-F1
#
_cell.length_a   1.000
_cell.length_b   1.000
_cell.length_c   1.000
_cell.angle_alpha   90.00
_cell.angle_beta   90.00
_cell.angle_gamma   90.00
#
_symmetry.space_group_name_H-M   'P 1'
#
loop_
_entity.id
_entity.type
_entity.pdbx_description
1 polymer ?
#
loop_
_entity_poly.entity_id
_entity_poly.type
_entity_poly.pdbx_seq_one_letter_code
_entity_poly.pdbx_strand_id
1 'polypeptide(L)'
;MYIKFKWEWFENGKEYDTYMEIVNGYAERQIMICDNRYIASNREDNDMGFFLAEGLIETNELDEVVSQNEFEEVWSIHSKCILEDWLRAKEYFTKGKEVEGILKVFYPQGVIIELENKTIAIADYEECARNSEAKNLYPNHLVSAKVKDYDEKNMWIILEDAKVQL
;
A
#
# COMPACT_ATOMS: atom_id res chain seq x y z
N MET A 1 -1.82 16.91 -1.56
CA MET A 1 -0.82 17.51 -2.47
C MET A 1 -0.28 16.41 -3.35
N TYR A 2 0.06 16.69 -4.60
CA TYR A 2 0.63 15.70 -5.51
C TYR A 2 1.99 16.22 -5.96
N ILE A 3 3.00 15.36 -5.91
CA ILE A 3 4.36 15.71 -6.35
C ILE A 3 4.91 14.66 -7.30
N LYS A 4 5.89 15.09 -8.09
CA LYS A 4 6.76 14.28 -8.93
C LYS A 4 8.22 14.60 -8.60
N PHE A 5 9.05 13.57 -8.51
CA PHE A 5 10.48 13.70 -8.27
C PHE A 5 11.25 12.57 -8.96
N LYS A 6 12.58 12.71 -9.03
CA LYS A 6 13.47 11.66 -9.52
C LYS A 6 13.94 10.81 -8.35
N TRP A 7 13.79 9.49 -8.48
CA TRP A 7 14.34 8.52 -7.53
C TRP A 7 15.44 7.71 -8.21
N GLU A 8 16.62 7.65 -7.60
CA GLU A 8 17.73 6.84 -8.08
C GLU A 8 17.62 5.41 -7.55
N TRP A 9 17.59 4.44 -8.45
CA TRP A 9 17.62 3.02 -8.09
C TRP A 9 19.05 2.59 -7.77
N PHE A 10 19.34 2.38 -6.49
CA PHE A 10 20.69 2.14 -5.97
C PHE A 10 21.46 1.01 -6.68
N GLU A 11 20.78 -0.03 -7.16
CA GLU A 11 21.42 -1.18 -7.82
C GLU A 11 21.93 -0.88 -9.23
N ASN A 12 21.35 0.10 -9.94
CA ASN A 12 21.71 0.37 -11.34
C ASN A 12 22.08 1.83 -11.63
N GLY A 13 21.95 2.73 -10.65
CA GLY A 13 22.27 4.16 -10.77
C GLY A 13 21.38 4.91 -11.76
N LYS A 14 20.23 4.36 -12.14
CA LYS A 14 19.26 5.04 -13.01
C LYS A 14 18.25 5.81 -12.16
N GLU A 15 17.91 6.99 -12.65
CA GLU A 15 16.82 7.79 -12.11
C GLU A 15 15.50 7.49 -12.81
N TYR A 16 14.44 7.35 -12.01
CA TYR A 16 13.09 7.09 -12.48
C TYR A 16 12.12 8.16 -11.98
N ASP A 17 11.11 8.46 -12.80
CA ASP A 17 10.02 9.35 -12.40
C ASP A 17 9.20 8.66 -11.30
N THR A 18 9.07 9.34 -10.16
CA THR A 18 8.26 8.89 -9.03
C THR A 18 7.22 9.94 -8.69
N TYR A 19 5.98 9.48 -8.51
CA TYR A 19 4.82 10.29 -8.19
C TYR A 19 4.34 9.94 -6.79
N MET A 20 3.86 10.94 -6.04
CA MET A 20 3.33 10.74 -4.69
C MET A 20 2.09 11.60 -4.44
N GLU A 21 1.05 10.99 -3.88
CA GLU A 21 -0.07 11.67 -3.23
C GLU A 21 0.24 11.82 -1.74
N ILE A 22 0.30 13.07 -1.27
CA ILE A 22 0.59 13.43 0.11
C ILE A 22 -0.65 13.98 0.79
N VAL A 23 -1.07 13.37 1.88
CA VAL A 23 -2.20 13.79 2.71
C VAL A 23 -1.71 13.93 4.16
N ASN A 24 -1.96 15.10 4.76
CA ASN A 24 -1.52 15.41 6.13
C ASN A 24 -0.01 15.17 6.38
N GLY A 25 0.82 15.38 5.35
CA GLY A 25 2.28 15.19 5.44
C GLY A 25 2.75 13.75 5.22
N TYR A 26 1.86 12.78 4.97
CA TYR A 26 2.23 11.39 4.72
C TYR A 26 1.86 10.97 3.30
N ALA A 27 2.66 10.08 2.71
CA ALA A 27 2.37 9.49 1.40
C ALA A 27 1.20 8.51 1.52
N GLU A 28 0.07 8.75 0.84
CA GLU A 28 -1.04 7.78 0.76
C GLU A 28 -0.91 6.85 -0.45
N ARG A 29 -0.42 7.38 -1.57
CA ARG A 29 -0.10 6.61 -2.77
C ARG A 29 1.23 7.03 -3.32
N GLN A 30 2.03 6.07 -3.76
CA GLN A 30 3.33 6.32 -4.37
C GLN A 30 3.52 5.38 -5.54
N ILE A 31 4.04 5.88 -6.65
CA ILE A 31 4.25 5.09 -7.86
C ILE A 31 5.49 5.54 -8.62
N MET A 32 6.37 4.60 -8.94
CA MET A 32 7.58 4.81 -9.72
C MET A 32 7.44 4.17 -11.10
N ILE A 33 7.82 4.91 -12.14
CA ILE A 33 7.76 4.48 -13.55
C ILE A 33 9.15 3.98 -13.95
N CYS A 34 9.32 2.66 -14.01
CA CYS A 34 10.59 2.00 -14.29
C CYS A 34 10.60 1.33 -15.65
N ASP A 35 11.30 1.91 -16.63
CA ASP A 35 11.44 1.38 -17.99
C ASP A 35 10.07 0.95 -18.58
N ASN A 36 9.68 -0.33 -18.43
CA ASN A 36 8.42 -0.90 -18.93
C ASN A 36 7.45 -1.41 -17.83
N ARG A 37 7.64 -1.01 -16.56
CA ARG A 37 6.79 -1.44 -15.44
C ARG A 37 6.54 -0.32 -14.44
N TYR A 38 5.50 -0.51 -13.63
CA TYR A 38 5.16 0.37 -12.52
C TYR A 38 5.43 -0.33 -11.20
N ILE A 39 6.00 0.41 -10.25
CA ILE A 39 6.14 -0.03 -8.86
C ILE A 39 5.27 0.90 -8.04
N ALA A 40 4.21 0.36 -7.47
CA ALA A 40 3.20 1.14 -6.78
C ALA A 40 3.06 0.65 -5.33
N SER A 41 2.79 1.59 -4.43
CA SER A 41 2.65 1.36 -3.00
C SER A 41 1.56 0.35 -2.62
N ASN A 42 0.62 0.09 -3.53
CA ASN A 42 -0.52 -0.76 -3.23
C ASN A 42 -0.24 -2.27 -3.29
N ARG A 43 0.98 -2.69 -3.64
CA ARG A 43 1.38 -4.10 -3.62
C ARG A 43 2.87 -4.26 -3.39
N GLU A 44 3.24 -5.47 -3.00
CA GLU A 44 4.64 -5.88 -2.94
C GLU A 44 5.18 -6.03 -4.37
N ASP A 45 6.29 -5.36 -4.63
CA ASP A 45 7.12 -5.57 -5.82
C ASP A 45 8.18 -6.65 -5.56
N ASN A 46 8.53 -7.43 -6.58
CA ASN A 46 9.52 -8.50 -6.41
C ASN A 46 10.94 -7.97 -6.14
N ASP A 47 11.27 -6.76 -6.63
CA ASP A 47 12.62 -6.19 -6.50
C ASP A 47 12.69 -5.18 -5.35
N MET A 48 11.65 -4.35 -5.17
CA MET A 48 11.62 -3.30 -4.14
C MET A 48 10.84 -3.65 -2.87
N GLY A 49 10.13 -4.79 -2.85
CA GLY A 49 9.19 -5.07 -1.77
C GLY A 49 8.04 -4.06 -1.74
N PHE A 50 7.54 -3.72 -0.55
CA PHE A 50 6.56 -2.64 -0.44
C PHE A 50 7.22 -1.26 -0.59
N PHE A 51 6.57 -0.41 -1.37
CA PHE A 51 7.12 0.88 -1.80
C PHE A 51 6.20 2.04 -1.42
N LEU A 52 6.18 2.40 -0.13
CA LEU A 52 5.51 3.60 0.37
C LEU A 52 6.39 4.27 1.42
N ALA A 53 6.50 5.60 1.34
CA ALA A 53 7.25 6.35 2.34
C ALA A 53 6.59 6.27 3.73
N GLU A 54 7.37 5.87 4.74
CA GLU A 54 6.89 5.61 6.11
C GLU A 54 6.85 6.88 7.00
N GLY A 55 7.53 7.95 6.59
CA GLY A 55 7.74 9.16 7.40
C GLY A 55 7.00 10.40 6.90
N LEU A 56 7.11 11.48 7.67
CA LEU A 56 6.68 12.81 7.22
C LEU A 56 7.46 13.22 5.98
N ILE A 57 6.74 13.69 4.97
CA ILE A 57 7.30 14.16 3.72
C ILE A 57 7.64 15.64 3.84
N GLU A 58 8.93 15.93 3.85
CA GLU A 58 9.45 17.28 3.69
C GLU A 58 9.70 17.52 2.19
N THR A 59 8.81 18.26 1.54
CA THR A 59 9.02 18.65 0.15
C THR A 59 10.17 19.64 0.04
N ASN A 60 11.01 19.47 -0.97
CA ASN A 60 12.13 20.35 -1.27
C ASN A 60 11.96 21.04 -2.64
N GLU A 61 12.89 21.93 -3.00
CA GLU A 61 12.80 22.73 -4.24
C GLU A 61 12.90 21.92 -5.55
N LEU A 62 13.40 20.68 -5.49
CA LEU A 62 13.49 19.78 -6.65
C LEU A 62 12.21 18.99 -6.90
N ASP A 63 11.26 19.00 -5.95
CA ASP A 63 9.99 18.32 -6.09
C ASP A 63 9.04 19.16 -6.96
N GLU A 64 8.59 18.57 -8.07
CA GLU A 64 7.63 19.20 -8.97
C GLU A 64 6.21 18.98 -8.42
N VAL A 65 5.49 20.07 -8.11
CA VAL A 65 4.06 19.97 -7.75
C VAL A 65 3.26 19.69 -9.03
N VAL A 66 2.62 18.52 -9.08
CA VAL A 66 1.79 18.10 -10.20
C VAL A 66 0.30 18.20 -9.88
N SER A 67 -0.53 18.15 -10.92
CA SER A 67 -1.98 18.13 -10.71
C SER A 67 -2.46 16.75 -10.23
N GLN A 68 -3.61 16.72 -9.54
CA GLN A 68 -4.28 15.46 -9.21
C GLN A 68 -4.54 14.62 -10.48
N ASN A 69 -5.00 15.25 -11.56
CA ASN A 69 -5.31 14.54 -12.79
C ASN A 69 -4.09 13.84 -13.38
N GLU A 70 -2.93 14.50 -13.37
CA GLU A 70 -1.67 13.90 -13.84
C GLU A 70 -1.28 12.68 -12.99
N PHE A 71 -1.37 12.79 -11.67
CA PHE A 71 -1.13 11.65 -10.78
C PHE A 71 -2.09 10.49 -11.07
N GLU A 72 -3.39 10.78 -11.18
CA GLU A 72 -4.42 9.77 -11.44
C GLU A 72 -4.29 9.14 -12.83
N GLU A 73 -3.78 9.86 -13.84
CA GLU A 73 -3.47 9.28 -15.14
C GLU A 73 -2.44 8.16 -15.00
N VAL A 74 -1.31 8.41 -14.32
CA VAL A 74 -0.27 7.42 -14.06
C VAL A 74 -0.80 6.26 -13.21
N TRP A 75 -1.49 6.58 -12.10
CA TRP A 75 -2.08 5.57 -11.22
C TRP A 75 -3.06 4.67 -11.97
N SER A 76 -3.92 5.25 -12.81
CA SER A 76 -4.93 4.50 -13.57
C SER A 76 -4.34 3.51 -14.57
N ILE A 77 -3.16 3.80 -15.14
CA ILE A 77 -2.47 2.89 -16.05
C ILE A 77 -2.07 1.62 -15.29
N HIS A 78 -1.43 1.79 -14.13
CA HIS A 78 -1.10 0.68 -13.23
C HIS A 78 -2.35 -0.05 -12.73
N SER A 79 -3.36 0.68 -12.26
CA SER A 79 -4.63 0.11 -11.79
C SER A 79 -5.29 -0.77 -12.85
N LYS A 80 -5.26 -0.39 -14.13
CA LYS A 80 -5.81 -1.21 -15.22
C LYS A 80 -5.07 -2.53 -15.39
N CYS A 81 -3.76 -2.57 -15.18
CA CYS A 81 -2.96 -3.80 -15.27
C CYS A 81 -3.34 -4.83 -14.19
N ILE A 82 -3.92 -4.38 -13.08
CA ILE A 82 -4.22 -5.23 -11.92
C ILE A 82 -5.72 -5.33 -11.62
N LEU A 83 -6.56 -4.72 -12.46
CA LEU A 83 -8.00 -4.60 -12.22
C LEU A 83 -8.69 -5.96 -12.17
N GLU A 84 -8.31 -6.90 -13.04
CA GLU A 84 -8.92 -8.23 -13.05
C GLU A 84 -8.63 -8.99 -11.75
N ASP A 85 -7.39 -8.94 -11.25
CA ASP A 85 -7.01 -9.54 -9.98
C ASP A 85 -7.76 -8.88 -8.82
N TRP A 86 -7.91 -7.54 -8.84
CA TRP A 86 -8.67 -6.80 -7.85
C TRP A 86 -10.14 -7.22 -7.81
N LEU A 87 -10.79 -7.37 -8.97
CA LEU A 87 -12.18 -7.80 -9.06
C LEU A 87 -12.36 -9.22 -8.50
N ARG A 88 -11.47 -10.15 -8.85
CA ARG A 88 -11.48 -11.52 -8.29
C ARG A 88 -11.25 -11.52 -6.78
N ALA A 89 -10.34 -10.69 -6.29
CA ALA A 89 -10.10 -10.54 -4.86
C ALA A 89 -11.36 -10.08 -4.13
N LYS A 90 -12.06 -9.07 -4.63
CA LYS A 90 -13.33 -8.60 -4.03
C LYS A 90 -14.45 -9.64 -4.07
N GLU A 91 -14.55 -10.41 -5.15
CA GLU A 91 -15.52 -11.51 -5.25
C GLU A 91 -15.24 -12.61 -4.22
N TYR A 92 -13.96 -12.89 -3.95
CA TYR A 92 -13.55 -13.91 -2.98
C TYR A 92 -13.61 -13.42 -1.52
N PHE A 93 -13.20 -12.17 -1.27
CA PHE A 93 -13.16 -11.52 0.05
C PHE A 93 -14.38 -10.62 0.23
N THR A 94 -15.54 -11.24 0.41
CA THR A 94 -16.80 -10.53 0.64
C THR A 94 -16.87 -9.91 2.03
N LYS A 95 -17.56 -8.77 2.16
CA LYS A 95 -17.81 -8.12 3.46
C LYS A 95 -18.39 -9.12 4.46
N GLY A 96 -17.83 -9.14 5.67
CA GLY A 96 -18.20 -10.03 6.75
C GLY A 96 -17.46 -11.37 6.77
N LYS A 97 -16.66 -11.70 5.74
CA LYS A 97 -15.85 -12.92 5.70
C LYS A 97 -14.70 -12.83 6.72
N GLU A 98 -14.54 -13.87 7.52
CA GLU A 98 -13.35 -14.07 8.36
C GLU A 98 -12.16 -14.47 7.49
N VAL A 99 -10.99 -13.87 7.76
CA VAL A 99 -9.77 -14.07 6.97
C VAL A 99 -8.56 -14.22 7.88
N GLU A 100 -7.55 -14.89 7.33
CA GLU A 100 -6.21 -14.94 7.88
C GLU A 100 -5.22 -14.40 6.84
N GLY A 101 -4.15 -13.75 7.32
CA GLY A 101 -3.08 -13.24 6.48
C GLY A 101 -1.81 -12.99 7.27
N ILE A 102 -0.76 -12.53 6.61
CA ILE A 102 0.53 -12.26 7.22
C ILE A 102 0.73 -10.75 7.34
N LEU A 103 1.09 -10.25 8.53
CA LEU A 103 1.49 -8.87 8.73
C LEU A 103 2.78 -8.61 7.94
N LYS A 104 2.76 -7.68 6.99
CA LYS A 104 3.92 -7.40 6.13
C LYS A 104 4.67 -6.15 6.53
N VAL A 105 3.95 -5.04 6.72
CA VAL A 105 4.57 -3.74 7.00
C VAL A 105 3.59 -2.84 7.76
N PHE A 106 4.15 -1.89 8.52
CA PHE A 106 3.39 -0.82 9.16
C PHE A 106 3.60 0.46 8.37
N TYR A 107 2.50 1.12 8.02
CA TYR A 107 2.51 2.44 7.44
C TYR A 107 1.72 3.42 8.29
N PRO A 108 1.89 4.74 8.09
CA PRO A 108 1.05 5.75 8.73
C PRO A 108 -0.46 5.50 8.54
N GLN A 109 -0.87 4.86 7.44
CA GLN A 109 -2.26 4.52 7.15
C GLN A 109 -2.78 3.30 7.93
N GLY A 110 -1.89 2.45 8.46
CA GLY A 110 -2.28 1.24 9.18
C GLY A 110 -1.34 0.06 8.97
N VAL A 111 -1.87 -1.13 9.24
CA VAL A 111 -1.15 -2.41 9.15
C VAL A 111 -1.44 -3.05 7.81
N ILE A 112 -0.42 -3.27 6.99
CA ILE A 112 -0.54 -3.97 5.71
C ILE A 112 -0.42 -5.47 5.94
N ILE A 113 -1.41 -6.20 5.43
CA ILE A 113 -1.55 -7.64 5.60
C ILE A 113 -1.65 -8.28 4.22
N GLU A 114 -0.86 -9.32 3.99
CA GLU A 114 -0.98 -10.17 2.80
C GLU A 114 -1.93 -11.33 3.10
N LEU A 115 -3.07 -11.34 2.43
CA LEU A 115 -4.02 -12.45 2.44
C LEU A 115 -3.64 -13.50 1.38
N GLU A 116 -4.43 -14.57 1.33
CA GLU A 116 -4.33 -15.59 0.27
C GLU A 116 -4.29 -14.96 -1.14
N ASN A 117 -3.60 -15.63 -2.06
CA ASN A 117 -3.44 -15.20 -3.46
C ASN A 117 -2.75 -13.84 -3.60
N LYS A 118 -1.89 -13.47 -2.64
CA LYS A 118 -1.16 -12.18 -2.58
C LYS A 118 -2.08 -10.96 -2.59
N THR A 119 -3.31 -11.12 -2.11
CA THR A 119 -4.25 -10.00 -1.99
C THR A 119 -3.82 -9.12 -0.81
N ILE A 120 -3.70 -7.82 -1.05
CA ILE A 120 -3.29 -6.88 -0.02
C ILE A 120 -4.50 -6.33 0.72
N ALA A 121 -4.38 -6.30 2.03
CA ALA A 121 -5.36 -5.77 2.94
C ALA A 121 -4.72 -4.75 3.89
N ILE A 122 -5.56 -3.90 4.47
CA ILE A 122 -5.19 -2.90 5.46
C ILE A 122 -6.10 -2.99 6.68
N ALA A 123 -5.51 -2.86 7.87
CA ALA A 123 -6.22 -2.73 9.13
C ALA A 123 -5.78 -1.47 9.88
N ASP A 124 -6.66 -0.92 10.71
CA ASP A 124 -6.31 0.19 11.61
C ASP A 124 -5.27 -0.27 12.64
N TYR A 125 -4.18 0.51 12.79
CA TYR A 125 -3.11 0.16 13.71
C TYR A 125 -3.57 0.13 15.16
N GLU A 126 -4.31 1.15 15.60
CA GLU A 126 -4.74 1.29 17.00
C GLU A 126 -5.70 0.17 17.41
N GLU A 127 -6.61 -0.21 16.51
CA GLU A 127 -7.49 -1.36 16.68
C GLU A 127 -6.70 -2.67 16.74
N CYS A 128 -5.79 -2.88 15.80
CA CYS A 128 -4.94 -4.05 15.77
C CYS A 128 -4.10 -4.19 17.04
N ALA A 129 -3.51 -3.08 17.50
CA ALA A 129 -2.71 -3.03 18.73
C ALA A 129 -3.54 -3.31 19.98
N ARG A 130 -4.79 -2.81 20.08
CA ARG A 130 -5.70 -3.13 21.20
C ARG A 130 -6.08 -4.60 21.26
N ASN A 131 -6.17 -5.26 20.11
CA ASN A 131 -6.59 -6.66 20.01
C ASN A 131 -5.42 -7.66 20.16
N SER A 132 -4.18 -7.18 20.14
CA SER A 132 -2.96 -7.99 20.06
C SER A 132 -2.07 -7.81 21.29
N GLU A 133 -1.19 -8.79 21.54
CA GLU A 133 -0.10 -8.57 22.49
C GLU A 133 0.98 -7.70 21.85
N ALA A 134 1.48 -6.69 22.56
CA ALA A 134 2.49 -5.76 22.02
C ALA A 134 3.75 -6.47 21.48
N LYS A 135 4.13 -7.60 22.09
CA LYS A 135 5.27 -8.41 21.65
C LYS A 135 5.08 -9.04 20.27
N ASN A 136 3.84 -9.16 19.78
CA ASN A 136 3.49 -9.77 18.51
C ASN A 136 3.39 -8.74 17.38
N LEU A 137 3.43 -7.44 17.67
CA LEU A 137 3.27 -6.36 16.68
C LEU A 137 4.54 -6.12 15.87
N TYR A 138 4.94 -7.13 15.09
CA TYR A 138 6.06 -7.06 14.17
C TYR A 138 5.79 -7.89 12.91
N PRO A 139 6.44 -7.58 11.77
CA PRO A 139 6.22 -8.31 10.52
C PRO A 139 6.38 -9.83 10.61
N ASN A 140 5.76 -10.51 9.66
CA ASN A 140 5.76 -11.95 9.44
C ASN A 140 4.97 -12.77 10.49
N HIS A 141 4.02 -12.13 11.17
CA HIS A 141 3.08 -12.81 12.08
C HIS A 141 1.73 -13.04 11.41
N LEU A 142 1.06 -14.12 11.80
CA LEU A 142 -0.30 -14.39 11.37
C LEU A 142 -1.25 -13.36 11.96
N VAL A 143 -2.20 -12.89 11.16
CA VAL A 143 -3.26 -11.96 11.55
C VAL A 143 -4.59 -12.60 11.20
N SER A 144 -5.49 -12.69 12.19
CA SER A 144 -6.90 -12.98 11.95
C SER A 144 -7.68 -11.68 11.95
N ALA A 145 -8.63 -11.54 11.03
CA ALA A 145 -9.48 -10.37 10.92
C ALA A 145 -10.77 -10.69 10.16
N LYS A 146 -11.61 -9.68 9.98
CA LYS A 146 -12.84 -9.77 9.19
C LYS A 146 -12.87 -8.69 8.11
N VAL A 147 -13.39 -9.02 6.93
CA VAL A 147 -13.52 -8.05 5.83
C VAL A 147 -14.61 -7.03 6.17
N LYS A 148 -14.22 -5.75 6.28
CA LYS A 148 -15.13 -4.63 6.54
C LYS A 148 -15.60 -3.96 5.27
N ASP A 149 -14.65 -3.54 4.43
CA ASP A 149 -14.93 -2.79 3.21
C ASP A 149 -13.77 -2.90 2.21
N TYR A 150 -13.76 -2.04 1.20
CA TYR A 150 -12.77 -1.99 0.14
C TYR A 150 -12.26 -0.56 -0.03
N ASP A 151 -10.93 -0.40 -0.08
CA ASP A 151 -10.31 0.82 -0.56
C ASP A 151 -10.20 0.72 -2.08
N GLU A 152 -11.11 1.37 -2.80
CA GLU A 152 -11.11 1.33 -4.27
C GLU A 152 -9.97 2.12 -4.91
N LYS A 153 -9.36 3.09 -4.18
CA LYS A 153 -8.23 3.87 -4.71
C LYS A 153 -6.95 3.06 -4.66
N ASN A 154 -6.68 2.44 -3.51
CA ASN A 154 -5.51 1.58 -3.34
C ASN A 154 -5.74 0.16 -3.84
N MET A 155 -6.99 -0.27 -4.04
CA MET A 155 -7.32 -1.68 -4.30
C MET A 155 -6.88 -2.59 -3.16
N TRP A 156 -7.15 -2.14 -1.92
CA TRP A 156 -6.90 -2.90 -0.69
C TRP A 156 -8.21 -3.37 -0.06
N ILE A 157 -8.18 -4.57 0.52
CA ILE A 157 -9.28 -5.03 1.39
C ILE A 157 -9.16 -4.33 2.74
N ILE A 158 -10.22 -3.67 3.21
CA ILE A 158 -10.25 -3.04 4.53
C ILE A 158 -10.74 -4.08 5.54
N LEU A 159 -9.96 -4.27 6.60
CA LEU A 159 -10.23 -5.23 7.65
C LEU A 159 -10.70 -4.55 8.95
N GLU A 160 -11.50 -5.27 9.73
CA GLU A 160 -11.87 -4.97 11.12
C GLU A 160 -11.53 -6.15 12.03
N ASP A 161 -11.53 -5.91 13.33
CA ASP A 161 -11.23 -6.89 14.37
C ASP A 161 -9.86 -7.58 14.17
N ALA A 162 -8.92 -6.89 13.50
CA ALA A 162 -7.62 -7.43 13.19
C ALA A 162 -6.82 -7.74 14.47
N LYS A 163 -6.22 -8.92 14.52
CA LYS A 163 -5.48 -9.41 15.67
C LYS A 163 -4.26 -10.20 15.24
N VAL A 164 -3.08 -9.78 15.71
CA VAL A 164 -1.82 -10.47 15.47
C VAL A 164 -1.65 -11.63 16.44
N GLN A 165 -1.50 -12.82 15.86
CA GLN A 165 -1.32 -14.09 16.54
C GLN A 165 0.17 -14.43 16.67
N LEU A 166 0.45 -15.53 17.37
CA LEU A 166 1.79 -16.02 17.70
C LEU A 166 2.22 -17.12 16.72
#